data_AF-A0A8C2QBX3-F1
#
_entry.id   AF-A0A8C2QBX3-F1
#
_cell.length_a   1.000
_cell.length_b   1.000
_cell.length_c   1.000
_cell.angle_alpha   90.00
_cell.angle_beta   90.00
_cell.angle_gamma   90.00
#
_symmetry.space_group_name_H-M   'P 1'
#
loop_
_entity.id
_entity.type
_entity.pdbx_description
1 polymer ?
#
loop_
_entity_poly.entity_id
_entity_poly.type
_entity_poly.pdbx_seq_one_letter_code
_entity_poly.pdbx_strand_id
1 'polypeptide(L)'
;TTELDKFIEDQLVPDTRFRAEVIAAIDVVCAFLRERCFQGADPKVKVSKVVKGGSFGKGIELKGRSDANLVVFFNNLTSFEDQLKGRREFTQEIKKHLHTLQQEKKFQLEFQIQDEQQPNSQVLTFKLRSPELQQEVEFDVLPAYDVLGKERKEIYGRLINECTYLGLEGEFSICFSEPQQNFLKDRPPKLKNLILLVKHWYQLVWRLDQPL
;
A
#
# COMPACT_ATOMS: atom_id res chain seq x y z
N THR A 1 2.69 10.03 -32.92
CA THR A 1 2.17 9.92 -31.55
C THR A 1 1.11 10.98 -31.38
N THR A 2 -0.04 10.67 -30.77
CA THR A 2 -1.11 11.66 -30.56
C THR A 2 -0.72 12.64 -29.45
N GLU A 3 -1.34 13.82 -29.40
CA GLU A 3 -1.06 14.83 -28.34
C GLU A 3 -1.28 14.25 -26.92
N LEU A 4 -2.26 13.36 -26.76
CA LEU A 4 -2.53 12.67 -25.50
C LEU A 4 -1.41 11.73 -25.08
N ASP A 5 -0.78 11.02 -26.03
CA ASP A 5 0.34 10.13 -25.70
C ASP A 5 1.54 10.91 -25.16
N LYS A 6 1.84 12.04 -25.82
CA LYS A 6 2.90 12.95 -25.37
C LYS A 6 2.59 13.55 -24.00
N PHE A 7 1.35 13.97 -23.78
CA PHE A 7 0.91 14.45 -22.47
C PHE A 7 1.09 13.41 -21.37
N ILE A 8 0.74 12.15 -21.64
CA ILE A 8 0.92 11.05 -20.67
C ILE A 8 2.40 10.88 -20.32
N GLU A 9 3.28 10.82 -21.31
CA GLU A 9 4.73 10.65 -21.11
C GLU A 9 5.34 11.82 -20.32
N ASP A 10 5.01 13.05 -20.70
CA ASP A 10 5.65 14.25 -20.10
C ASP A 10 5.09 14.55 -18.69
N GLN A 11 3.79 14.35 -18.48
CA GLN A 11 3.06 14.86 -17.32
C GLN A 11 2.57 13.79 -16.34
N LEU A 12 2.26 12.58 -16.81
CA LEU A 12 1.59 11.57 -15.98
C LEU A 12 2.49 10.42 -15.55
N VAL A 13 3.45 10.02 -16.39
CA VAL A 13 4.38 8.93 -16.09
C VAL A 13 5.37 9.38 -15.00
N PRO A 14 5.56 8.58 -13.93
CA PRO A 14 6.53 8.89 -12.87
C PRO A 14 7.97 8.91 -13.37
N ASP A 15 8.81 9.65 -12.66
CA ASP A 15 10.25 9.63 -12.91
C ASP A 15 10.83 8.23 -12.69
N THR A 16 11.57 7.73 -13.68
CA THR A 16 12.08 6.36 -13.68
C THR A 16 13.18 6.15 -12.64
N ARG A 17 14.02 7.16 -12.41
CA ARG A 17 15.11 7.09 -11.44
C ARG A 17 14.54 7.09 -10.02
N PHE A 18 13.68 8.03 -9.69
CA PHE A 18 13.00 8.08 -8.39
C PHE A 18 12.22 6.80 -8.11
N ARG A 19 11.49 6.29 -9.11
CA ARG A 19 10.76 5.02 -8.97
C ARG A 19 11.70 3.86 -8.62
N ALA A 20 12.88 3.78 -9.24
CA ALA A 20 13.86 2.73 -8.93
C ALA A 20 14.39 2.84 -7.49
N GLU A 21 14.71 4.07 -7.04
CA GLU A 21 15.14 4.34 -5.66
C GLU A 21 14.04 3.94 -4.65
N VAL A 22 12.77 4.27 -4.94
CA VAL A 22 11.63 3.89 -4.10
C VAL A 22 11.45 2.37 -4.07
N ILE A 23 11.55 1.67 -5.21
CA ILE A 23 11.43 0.20 -5.26
C ILE A 23 12.48 -0.44 -4.36
N ALA A 24 13.74 0.00 -4.45
CA ALA A 24 14.84 -0.53 -3.64
C ALA A 24 14.62 -0.28 -2.14
N ALA A 25 14.18 0.93 -1.77
CA ALA A 25 13.86 1.24 -0.37
C ALA A 25 12.72 0.38 0.16
N ILE A 26 11.65 0.19 -0.62
CA ILE A 26 10.51 -0.64 -0.22
C ILE A 26 10.88 -2.11 -0.11
N ASP A 27 11.79 -2.63 -0.93
CA ASP A 27 12.26 -4.01 -0.81
C ASP A 27 12.96 -4.25 0.54
N VAL A 28 13.75 -3.28 1.01
CA VAL A 28 14.36 -3.29 2.34
C VAL A 28 13.29 -3.23 3.44
N VAL A 29 12.29 -2.34 3.30
CA VAL A 29 11.16 -2.27 4.25
C VAL A 29 10.39 -3.59 4.31
N CYS A 30 10.09 -4.20 3.15
CA CYS A 30 9.39 -5.49 3.06
C CYS A 30 10.18 -6.63 3.71
N ALA A 31 11.49 -6.70 3.48
CA ALA A 31 12.36 -7.68 4.12
C ALA A 31 12.35 -7.48 5.65
N PHE A 32 12.56 -6.24 6.10
CA PHE A 32 12.55 -5.90 7.52
C PHE A 32 11.21 -6.23 8.20
N LEU A 33 10.08 -5.91 7.58
CA LEU A 33 8.76 -6.19 8.15
C LEU A 33 8.49 -7.69 8.27
N ARG A 34 8.89 -8.48 7.27
CA ARG A 34 8.76 -9.95 7.31
C ARG A 34 9.66 -10.59 8.34
N GLU A 35 10.89 -10.08 8.47
CA GLU A 35 11.92 -10.73 9.26
C GLU A 35 11.89 -10.29 10.72
N ARG A 36 11.73 -9.00 11.01
CA ARG A 36 12.01 -8.43 12.35
C ARG A 36 10.79 -7.93 13.11
N CYS A 37 9.70 -7.55 12.43
CA CYS A 37 8.58 -6.79 13.01
C CYS A 37 7.82 -7.51 14.16
N PHE A 38 8.01 -8.82 14.33
CA PHE A 38 7.35 -9.61 15.37
C PHE A 38 8.24 -10.72 15.97
N GLN A 39 9.57 -10.64 15.80
CA GLN A 39 10.51 -11.65 16.33
C GLN A 39 10.53 -11.76 17.86
N GLY A 40 10.05 -10.73 18.58
CA GLY A 40 9.94 -10.70 20.04
C GLY A 40 8.50 -10.73 20.58
N ALA A 41 7.50 -10.91 19.72
CA ALA A 41 6.08 -10.97 20.08
C ALA A 41 5.64 -12.43 20.36
N ASP A 42 4.33 -12.66 20.57
CA ASP A 42 3.77 -14.02 20.65
C ASP A 42 4.26 -14.84 19.43
N PRO A 43 4.84 -16.05 19.62
CA PRO A 43 5.31 -16.91 18.53
C PRO A 43 4.29 -17.17 17.41
N LYS A 44 3.01 -16.98 17.71
CA LYS A 44 1.92 -17.13 16.75
C LYS A 44 1.82 -15.96 15.78
N VAL A 45 2.19 -14.74 16.15
CA VAL A 45 2.05 -13.56 15.28
C VAL A 45 3.20 -13.51 14.27
N LYS A 46 2.90 -13.81 13.00
CA LYS A 46 3.91 -13.79 11.94
C LYS A 46 3.39 -13.07 10.70
N VAL A 47 4.24 -12.20 10.17
CA VAL A 47 4.03 -11.60 8.84
C VAL A 47 4.30 -12.69 7.80
N SER A 48 3.27 -13.11 7.09
CA SER A 48 3.39 -14.12 6.04
C SER A 48 3.99 -13.54 4.76
N LYS A 49 3.56 -12.33 4.40
CA LYS A 49 4.02 -11.60 3.21
C LYS A 49 3.73 -10.11 3.36
N VAL A 50 4.40 -9.32 2.52
CA VAL A 50 4.15 -7.90 2.37
C VAL A 50 3.96 -7.61 0.89
N VAL A 51 2.89 -6.91 0.54
CA VAL A 51 2.48 -6.66 -0.85
C VAL A 51 2.45 -5.17 -1.10
N LYS A 52 3.10 -4.76 -2.20
CA LYS A 52 2.98 -3.41 -2.76
C LYS A 52 1.59 -3.29 -3.38
N GLY A 53 0.68 -2.60 -2.70
CA GLY A 53 -0.69 -2.35 -3.12
C GLY A 53 -0.87 -0.95 -3.72
N GLY A 54 -2.13 -0.52 -3.80
CA GLY A 54 -2.47 0.78 -4.38
C GLY A 54 -2.04 0.91 -5.84
N SER A 55 -1.92 2.15 -6.31
CA SER A 55 -1.52 2.41 -7.69
C SER A 55 -0.05 2.08 -7.97
N PHE A 56 0.82 2.27 -6.98
CA PHE A 56 2.23 1.87 -7.05
C PHE A 56 2.40 0.37 -7.31
N GLY A 57 1.65 -0.46 -6.57
CA GLY A 57 1.62 -1.91 -6.77
C GLY A 57 1.09 -2.33 -8.14
N LYS A 58 0.06 -1.62 -8.62
CA LYS A 58 -0.61 -1.89 -9.90
C LYS A 58 0.18 -1.36 -11.12
N GLY A 59 1.21 -0.54 -10.90
CA GLY A 59 2.01 0.06 -11.98
C GLY A 59 1.22 1.13 -12.77
N ILE A 60 0.33 1.84 -12.10
CA ILE A 60 -0.53 2.90 -12.64
C ILE A 60 -0.49 4.14 -11.73
N GLU A 61 0.64 4.37 -11.08
CA GLU A 61 0.89 5.56 -10.27
C GLU A 61 1.12 6.80 -11.13
N LEU A 62 0.63 7.95 -10.64
CA LEU A 62 0.73 9.24 -11.32
C LEU A 62 1.95 10.00 -10.81
N LYS A 63 2.66 10.69 -11.69
CA LYS A 63 3.78 11.58 -11.36
C LYS A 63 3.37 12.60 -10.28
N GLY A 64 4.18 12.69 -9.22
CA GLY A 64 3.97 13.64 -8.12
C GLY A 64 2.67 13.43 -7.33
N ARG A 65 2.11 12.22 -7.36
CA ARG A 65 0.91 11.85 -6.59
C ARG A 65 1.20 10.61 -5.75
N SER A 66 0.78 10.66 -4.49
CA SER A 66 0.87 9.53 -3.58
C SER A 66 -0.43 8.71 -3.60
N ASP A 67 -0.32 7.48 -4.08
CA ASP A 67 -1.34 6.42 -3.97
C ASP A 67 -0.56 5.09 -3.98
N ALA A 68 0.09 4.84 -2.85
CA ALA A 68 0.92 3.67 -2.66
C ALA A 68 0.53 3.03 -1.32
N ASN A 69 0.25 1.73 -1.35
CA ASN A 69 -0.09 1.00 -0.14
C ASN A 69 0.96 -0.09 0.08
N LEU A 70 1.26 -0.35 1.34
CA LEU A 70 2.06 -1.47 1.78
C LEU A 70 1.19 -2.36 2.66
N VAL A 71 0.74 -3.49 2.11
CA VAL A 71 -0.20 -4.38 2.79
C VAL A 71 0.59 -5.49 3.47
N VAL A 72 0.50 -5.53 4.80
CA VAL A 72 1.25 -6.45 5.67
C VAL A 72 0.31 -7.57 6.08
N PHE A 73 0.55 -8.77 5.56
CA PHE A 73 -0.32 -9.92 5.75
C PHE A 73 0.08 -10.76 6.96
N PHE A 74 -0.92 -11.14 7.74
CA PHE A 74 -0.78 -11.94 8.96
C PHE A 74 -1.46 -13.30 8.77
N ASN A 75 -0.75 -14.38 9.08
CA ASN A 75 -1.27 -15.76 8.97
C ASN A 75 -1.96 -16.25 10.26
N ASN A 76 -1.81 -15.53 11.36
CA ASN A 76 -2.36 -15.90 12.67
C ASN A 76 -3.80 -15.45 12.90
N LEU A 77 -4.32 -14.62 11.99
CA LEU A 77 -5.72 -14.24 11.99
C LEU A 77 -6.57 -15.42 11.49
N THR A 78 -7.75 -15.61 12.08
CA THR A 78 -8.62 -16.75 11.79
C THR A 78 -9.90 -16.36 11.07
N SER A 79 -10.32 -15.09 11.19
CA SER A 79 -11.49 -14.49 10.56
C SER A 79 -11.16 -13.10 9.97
N PHE A 80 -12.09 -12.54 9.18
CA PHE A 80 -11.97 -11.15 8.76
C PHE A 80 -12.21 -10.19 9.93
N GLU A 81 -13.09 -10.54 10.85
CA GLU A 81 -13.33 -9.76 12.08
C GLU A 81 -12.06 -9.62 12.96
N ASP A 82 -11.20 -10.64 13.02
CA ASP A 82 -9.93 -10.57 13.78
C ASP A 82 -9.02 -9.45 13.27
N GLN A 83 -9.05 -9.16 11.96
CA GLN A 83 -8.33 -8.03 11.38
C GLN A 83 -8.79 -6.71 11.97
N LEU A 84 -10.11 -6.53 12.17
CA LEU A 84 -10.67 -5.31 12.75
C LEU A 84 -10.30 -5.16 14.22
N LYS A 85 -10.43 -6.25 14.98
CA LYS A 85 -10.11 -6.29 16.42
C LYS A 85 -8.63 -6.01 16.68
N GLY A 86 -7.75 -6.61 15.89
CA GLY A 86 -6.29 -6.49 16.04
C GLY A 86 -5.67 -5.30 15.31
N ARG A 87 -6.42 -4.55 14.48
CA ARG A 87 -5.89 -3.50 13.59
C ARG A 87 -4.97 -2.53 14.32
N ARG A 88 -5.41 -2.03 15.48
CA ARG A 88 -4.66 -1.07 16.30
C ARG A 88 -3.33 -1.65 16.77
N GLU A 89 -3.36 -2.86 17.31
CA GLU A 89 -2.16 -3.53 17.85
C GLU A 89 -1.14 -3.77 16.74
N PHE A 90 -1.57 -4.31 15.59
CA PHE A 90 -0.67 -4.51 14.45
C PHE A 90 -0.08 -3.20 13.94
N THR A 91 -0.91 -2.16 13.78
CA THR A 91 -0.43 -0.84 13.35
C THR A 91 0.62 -0.28 14.31
N GLN A 92 0.40 -0.39 15.62
CA GLN A 92 1.34 0.11 16.63
C GLN A 92 2.67 -0.67 16.63
N GLU A 93 2.63 -1.99 16.54
CA GLU A 93 3.86 -2.80 16.53
C GLU A 93 4.65 -2.60 15.22
N ILE A 94 3.97 -2.47 14.08
CA ILE A 94 4.61 -2.10 12.81
C ILE A 94 5.25 -0.72 12.91
N LYS A 95 4.54 0.27 13.45
CA LYS A 95 5.05 1.63 13.62
C LYS A 95 6.34 1.65 14.44
N LYS A 96 6.35 0.98 15.60
CA LYS A 96 7.54 0.85 16.46
C LYS A 96 8.74 0.30 15.70
N HIS A 97 8.55 -0.76 14.93
CA HIS A 97 9.63 -1.36 14.15
C HIS A 97 10.08 -0.49 12.98
N LEU A 98 9.16 0.20 12.29
CA LEU A 98 9.55 1.17 11.26
C LEU A 98 10.39 2.32 11.84
N HIS A 99 10.12 2.78 13.06
CA HIS A 99 10.99 3.77 13.72
C HIS A 99 12.40 3.22 13.97
N THR A 100 12.54 1.95 14.38
CA THR A 100 13.86 1.31 14.48
C THR A 100 14.57 1.29 13.12
N LEU A 101 13.86 0.91 12.05
CA LEU A 101 14.43 0.89 10.70
C LEU A 101 14.85 2.28 10.22
N GLN A 102 14.06 3.31 10.51
CA GLN A 102 14.37 4.71 10.19
C GLN A 102 15.70 5.15 10.84
N GLN A 103 15.94 4.76 12.10
CA GLN A 103 17.17 5.07 12.83
C GLN A 103 18.41 4.36 12.26
N GLU A 104 18.23 3.20 11.61
CA GLU A 104 19.32 2.46 10.97
C GLU A 104 19.84 3.14 9.68
N LYS A 105 19.17 4.18 9.16
CA LYS A 105 19.58 5.00 8.00
C LYS A 105 20.03 4.16 6.78
N LYS A 106 19.28 3.11 6.46
CA LYS A 106 19.62 2.14 5.39
C LYS A 106 19.26 2.60 3.97
N PHE A 107 18.68 3.78 3.81
CA PHE A 107 18.09 4.23 2.56
C PHE A 107 18.87 5.42 1.97
N GLN A 108 18.92 5.49 0.64
CA GLN A 108 19.35 6.70 -0.07
C GLN A 108 18.30 7.80 -0.01
N LEU A 109 17.03 7.42 0.16
CA LEU A 109 15.89 8.31 0.33
C LEU A 109 15.74 8.69 1.81
N GLU A 110 15.24 9.90 2.05
CA GLU A 110 14.77 10.29 3.37
C GLU A 110 13.52 9.48 3.72
N PHE A 111 13.61 8.72 4.82
CA PHE A 111 12.50 7.92 5.36
C PHE A 111 11.87 8.69 6.52
N GLN A 112 10.60 9.08 6.39
CA GLN A 112 9.89 9.90 7.38
C GLN A 112 8.55 9.28 7.77
N ILE A 113 8.34 8.98 9.04
CA ILE A 113 7.05 8.48 9.55
C ILE A 113 6.22 9.70 9.98
N GLN A 114 4.99 9.87 9.48
CA GLN A 114 4.26 11.15 9.62
C GLN A 114 3.60 11.38 10.98
N ASP A 115 3.64 10.40 11.86
CA ASP A 115 2.72 10.30 12.97
C ASP A 115 3.39 10.54 14.33
N GLU A 116 4.41 11.40 14.36
CA GLU A 116 5.13 11.79 15.58
C GLU A 116 4.23 12.53 16.58
N GLN A 117 3.14 13.15 16.11
CA GLN A 117 2.24 13.98 16.93
C GLN A 117 0.97 13.24 17.41
N GLN A 118 0.64 12.06 16.86
CA GLN A 118 -0.53 11.26 17.26
C GLN A 118 -0.17 9.78 17.45
N PRO A 119 0.46 9.41 18.58
CA PRO A 119 0.90 8.03 18.84
C PRO A 119 -0.23 6.98 18.81
N ASN A 120 -1.50 7.40 18.89
CA ASN A 120 -2.68 6.54 18.88
C ASN A 120 -3.41 6.47 17.53
N SER A 121 -2.85 7.03 16.45
CA SER A 121 -3.46 6.89 15.12
C SER A 121 -3.56 5.42 14.73
N GLN A 122 -4.71 5.04 14.16
CA GLN A 122 -4.91 3.72 13.57
C GLN A 122 -4.40 3.66 12.13
N VAL A 123 -4.01 4.81 11.58
CA VAL A 123 -3.45 4.96 10.24
C VAL A 123 -1.94 5.14 10.37
N LEU A 124 -1.19 4.26 9.72
CA LEU A 124 0.26 4.34 9.68
C LEU A 124 0.69 4.73 8.28
N THR A 125 1.29 5.91 8.15
CA THR A 125 1.86 6.39 6.90
C THR A 125 3.33 6.74 7.05
N PHE A 126 4.09 6.53 5.99
CA PHE A 126 5.47 7.02 5.89
C PHE A 126 5.72 7.61 4.50
N LYS A 127 6.67 8.55 4.44
CA LYS A 127 7.15 9.18 3.21
C LYS A 127 8.56 8.70 2.89
N LEU A 128 8.79 8.48 1.60
CA LEU A 128 10.11 8.36 1.01
C LEU A 128 10.35 9.58 0.13
N ARG A 129 11.37 10.35 0.45
CA ARG A 129 11.68 11.61 -0.26
C ARG A 129 13.10 11.58 -0.83
N SER A 130 13.24 12.05 -2.06
CA SER A 130 14.53 12.34 -2.71
C SER A 130 14.70 13.86 -2.78
N PRO A 131 15.53 14.47 -1.93
CA PRO A 131 15.82 15.90 -2.00
C PRO A 131 16.46 16.32 -3.32
N GLU A 132 17.30 15.47 -3.90
CA GLU A 132 17.97 15.70 -5.19
C GLU A 132 16.96 15.82 -6.32
N LEU A 133 15.98 14.91 -6.38
CA LEU A 133 14.96 14.88 -7.43
C LEU A 133 13.74 15.75 -7.10
N GLN A 134 13.70 16.34 -5.90
CA GLN A 134 12.55 17.09 -5.36
C GLN A 134 11.24 16.30 -5.46
N GLN A 135 11.31 14.99 -5.21
CA GLN A 135 10.19 14.07 -5.32
C GLN A 135 9.96 13.32 -4.02
N GLU A 136 8.71 13.00 -3.75
CA GLU A 136 8.31 12.20 -2.61
C GLU A 136 7.14 11.28 -2.96
N VAL A 137 7.02 10.20 -2.18
CA VAL A 137 5.89 9.28 -2.22
C VAL A 137 5.51 8.93 -0.78
N GLU A 138 4.22 8.94 -0.51
CA GLU A 138 3.63 8.53 0.75
C GLU A 138 3.04 7.12 0.60
N PHE A 139 3.28 6.30 1.62
CA PHE A 139 2.80 4.93 1.71
C PHE A 139 1.86 4.77 2.89
N ASP A 140 0.66 4.24 2.63
CA ASP A 140 -0.23 3.73 3.66
C ASP A 140 0.15 2.30 4.02
N VAL A 141 0.36 2.02 5.31
CA VAL A 141 0.68 0.68 5.79
C VAL A 141 -0.56 0.03 6.39
N LEU A 142 -0.98 -1.07 5.78
CA LEU A 142 -2.29 -1.69 6.05
C LEU A 142 -2.10 -3.13 6.52
N PRO A 143 -2.37 -3.42 7.82
CA PRO A 143 -2.48 -4.80 8.31
C PRO A 143 -3.63 -5.54 7.63
N ALA A 144 -3.40 -6.75 7.15
CA ALA A 144 -4.40 -7.55 6.48
C ALA A 144 -4.38 -9.02 6.89
N TYR A 145 -5.55 -9.66 6.82
CA TYR A 145 -5.67 -11.10 6.96
C TYR A 145 -5.20 -11.85 5.71
N ASP A 146 -4.22 -12.77 5.86
CA ASP A 146 -3.81 -13.69 4.79
C ASP A 146 -4.81 -14.83 4.55
N VAL A 147 -5.93 -14.48 3.91
CA VAL A 147 -7.00 -15.43 3.61
C VAL A 147 -6.68 -16.28 2.37
N LEU A 148 -5.86 -15.79 1.44
CA LEU A 148 -5.63 -16.39 0.13
C LEU A 148 -4.78 -17.66 0.14
N GLY A 149 -4.17 -18.01 1.29
CA GLY A 149 -3.52 -19.30 1.52
C GLY A 149 -4.49 -20.47 1.77
N LYS A 150 -5.80 -20.22 1.86
CA LYS A 150 -6.85 -21.22 2.14
C LYS A 150 -7.61 -21.63 0.86
N GLU A 151 -8.47 -22.64 0.96
CA GLU A 151 -9.27 -23.12 -0.19
C GLU A 151 -10.16 -22.03 -0.80
N ARG A 152 -9.90 -21.68 -2.07
CA ARG A 152 -10.43 -20.47 -2.74
C ARG A 152 -11.96 -20.34 -2.77
N LYS A 153 -12.70 -21.45 -2.89
CA LYS A 153 -14.16 -21.41 -3.05
C LYS A 153 -14.87 -21.00 -1.74
N GLU A 154 -14.34 -21.41 -0.60
CA GLU A 154 -14.92 -21.11 0.71
C GLU A 154 -14.58 -19.71 1.22
N ILE A 155 -13.53 -19.08 0.67
CA ILE A 155 -13.09 -17.74 1.08
C ILE A 155 -14.20 -16.71 0.82
N TYR A 156 -14.74 -16.67 -0.40
CA TYR A 156 -15.74 -15.66 -0.76
C TYR A 156 -17.08 -15.88 -0.05
N GLY A 157 -17.46 -17.15 0.20
CA GLY A 157 -18.66 -17.44 1.01
C GLY A 157 -18.53 -16.93 2.45
N ARG A 158 -17.37 -17.14 3.08
CA ARG A 158 -17.07 -16.56 4.41
C ARG A 158 -17.04 -15.05 4.40
N LEU A 159 -16.41 -14.45 3.38
CA LEU A 159 -16.36 -12.99 3.23
C LEU A 159 -17.76 -12.40 3.14
N ILE A 160 -18.63 -12.95 2.29
CA ILE A 160 -20.00 -12.47 2.12
C ILE A 160 -20.75 -12.57 3.45
N ASN A 161 -20.68 -13.72 4.12
CA ASN A 161 -21.37 -13.92 5.39
C ASN A 161 -20.89 -12.94 6.47
N GLU A 162 -19.57 -12.77 6.64
CA GLU A 162 -19.02 -11.84 7.64
C GLU A 162 -19.33 -10.38 7.29
N CYS A 163 -19.18 -9.96 6.03
CA CYS A 163 -19.54 -8.60 5.59
C CYS A 163 -21.02 -8.31 5.83
N THR A 164 -21.92 -9.21 5.46
CA THR A 164 -23.38 -9.02 5.64
C THR A 164 -23.76 -9.00 7.12
N TYR A 165 -23.15 -9.85 7.94
CA TYR A 165 -23.40 -9.86 9.39
C TYR A 165 -22.93 -8.56 10.07
N LEU A 166 -21.78 -8.03 9.65
CA LEU A 166 -21.19 -6.82 10.24
C LEU A 166 -21.66 -5.52 9.57
N GLY A 167 -22.29 -5.57 8.39
CA GLY A 167 -22.62 -4.40 7.58
C GLY A 167 -21.39 -3.66 7.04
N LEU A 168 -20.35 -4.41 6.65
CA LEU A 168 -19.03 -3.90 6.27
C LEU A 168 -18.63 -4.33 4.85
N GLU A 169 -19.50 -4.09 3.87
CA GLU A 169 -19.22 -4.39 2.47
C GLU A 169 -17.99 -3.61 1.98
N GLY A 170 -17.00 -4.35 1.46
CA GLY A 170 -15.78 -3.76 0.89
C GLY A 170 -14.65 -3.48 1.88
N GLU A 171 -14.89 -3.52 3.20
CA GLU A 171 -13.89 -3.23 4.24
C GLU A 171 -12.66 -4.16 4.15
N PHE A 172 -12.89 -5.43 3.78
CA PHE A 172 -11.83 -6.44 3.66
C PHE A 172 -11.20 -6.52 2.27
N SER A 173 -11.42 -5.53 1.41
CA SER A 173 -10.84 -5.49 0.06
C SER A 173 -9.31 -5.60 0.07
N ILE A 174 -8.65 -5.09 1.12
CA ILE A 174 -7.20 -5.17 1.30
C ILE A 174 -6.66 -6.61 1.40
N CYS A 175 -7.47 -7.58 1.88
CA CYS A 175 -7.11 -9.00 1.91
C CYS A 175 -6.90 -9.58 0.51
N PHE A 176 -7.45 -8.90 -0.51
CA PHE A 176 -7.42 -9.30 -1.91
C PHE A 176 -6.49 -8.42 -2.74
N SER A 177 -5.51 -7.76 -2.10
CA SER A 177 -4.57 -6.85 -2.78
C SER A 177 -3.78 -7.55 -3.90
N GLU A 178 -3.38 -8.81 -3.74
CA GLU A 178 -2.70 -9.57 -4.79
C GLU A 178 -3.62 -9.83 -6.01
N PRO A 179 -4.84 -10.37 -5.87
CA PRO A 179 -5.81 -10.44 -6.97
C PRO A 179 -6.05 -9.10 -7.67
N GLN A 180 -6.20 -8.01 -6.90
CA GLN A 180 -6.39 -6.67 -7.45
C GLN A 180 -5.17 -6.18 -8.23
N GLN A 181 -3.96 -6.47 -7.75
CA GLN A 181 -2.72 -6.15 -8.44
C GLN A 181 -2.62 -6.97 -9.74
N ASN A 182 -2.83 -8.28 -9.65
CA ASN A 182 -2.76 -9.20 -10.79
C ASN A 182 -3.78 -8.85 -11.89
N PHE A 183 -4.94 -8.30 -11.52
CA PHE A 183 -5.93 -7.83 -12.48
C PHE A 183 -5.39 -6.75 -13.44
N LEU A 184 -4.42 -5.93 -12.99
CA LEU A 184 -3.81 -4.87 -13.79
C LEU A 184 -2.36 -5.16 -14.20
N LYS A 185 -1.68 -6.10 -13.53
CA LYS A 185 -0.25 -6.38 -13.71
C LYS A 185 0.11 -6.66 -15.16
N ASP A 186 -0.60 -7.59 -15.80
CA ASP A 186 -0.28 -8.10 -17.14
C ASP A 186 -1.06 -7.37 -18.26
N ARG A 187 -1.60 -6.18 -17.95
CA ARG A 187 -2.32 -5.37 -18.94
C ARG A 187 -1.34 -4.65 -19.89
N PRO A 188 -1.71 -4.48 -21.18
CA PRO A 188 -0.85 -3.80 -22.14
C PRO A 188 -0.45 -2.38 -21.70
N PRO A 189 0.76 -1.90 -22.02
CA PRO A 189 1.21 -0.55 -21.66
C PRO A 189 0.24 0.56 -22.10
N LYS A 190 -0.34 0.42 -23.32
CA LYS A 190 -1.32 1.39 -23.83
C LYS A 190 -2.58 1.48 -22.95
N LEU A 191 -3.04 0.36 -22.40
CA LEU A 191 -4.18 0.34 -21.48
C LEU A 191 -3.81 0.98 -20.13
N LYS A 192 -2.60 0.73 -19.62
CA LYS A 192 -2.11 1.41 -18.40
C LYS A 192 -2.03 2.92 -18.60
N ASN A 193 -1.55 3.38 -19.76
CA ASN A 193 -1.52 4.80 -20.13
C ASN A 193 -2.94 5.40 -20.17
N LEU A 194 -3.92 4.69 -20.72
CA LEU A 194 -5.32 5.12 -20.68
C LEU A 194 -5.85 5.23 -19.24
N ILE A 195 -5.51 4.27 -18.38
CA ILE A 195 -5.89 4.31 -16.95
C ILE A 195 -5.27 5.53 -16.27
N LEU A 196 -3.99 5.85 -16.54
CA LEU A 196 -3.34 7.06 -16.01
C LEU A 196 -4.10 8.32 -16.44
N LEU A 197 -4.49 8.40 -17.72
CA LEU A 197 -5.25 9.54 -18.24
C LEU A 197 -6.61 9.69 -17.54
N VAL A 198 -7.37 8.60 -17.40
CA VAL A 198 -8.66 8.61 -16.71
C VAL A 198 -8.52 8.99 -15.24
N LYS A 199 -7.49 8.46 -14.55
CA LYS A 199 -7.19 8.84 -13.17
C LYS A 199 -6.85 10.32 -13.03
N HIS A 200 -6.06 10.85 -13.96
CA HIS A 200 -5.70 12.26 -13.98
C HIS A 200 -6.96 13.13 -14.16
N TRP A 201 -7.81 12.78 -15.13
CA TRP A 201 -9.10 13.46 -15.35
C TRP A 201 -9.98 13.43 -14.09
N TYR A 202 -10.15 12.25 -13.47
CA TYR A 202 -10.93 12.11 -12.25
C TYR A 202 -10.42 13.02 -11.12
N GLN A 203 -9.10 13.13 -10.95
CA GLN A 203 -8.50 14.01 -9.94
C GLN A 203 -8.67 15.50 -10.25
N LEU A 204 -8.77 15.88 -11.53
CA LEU A 204 -9.08 17.27 -11.92
C LEU A 204 -10.53 17.60 -11.56
N VAL A 205 -11.47 16.71 -11.90
CA VAL A 205 -12.91 16.90 -11.59
C VAL A 205 -13.12 16.92 -10.07
N TRP A 206 -12.58 15.95 -9.35
CA TRP A 206 -12.73 15.87 -7.90
C TRP A 206 -12.16 17.09 -7.15
N ARG A 207 -11.09 17.71 -7.66
CA ARG A 207 -10.56 18.97 -7.10
C ARG A 207 -11.45 20.17 -7.36
N LEU A 208 -12.20 20.19 -8.46
CA LEU A 208 -13.11 21.29 -8.79
C LEU A 208 -14.37 21.28 -7.91
N ASP A 209 -14.71 20.14 -7.32
CA ASP A 209 -15.87 19.96 -6.43
C ASP A 209 -15.57 20.19 -4.93
N GLN A 210 -14.33 20.57 -4.56
CA GLN A 210 -13.99 20.95 -3.18
C GLN A 210 -14.21 22.47 -3.00
N PRO A 211 -15.04 22.93 -2.05
CA PRO A 211 -15.15 24.36 -1.74
C PRO A 211 -13.80 24.89 -1.23
N LEU A 212 -13.42 26.09 -1.71
CA LEU A 212 -12.23 26.85 -1.30
C LEU A 212 -12.16 27.05 0.22
#